data_AF-A0A510N6Y6-F1
#
_entry.id   AF-A0A510N6Y6-F1
#
_cell.length_a   1.000
_cell.length_b   1.000
_cell.length_c   1.000
_cell.angle_alpha   90.00
_cell.angle_beta   90.00
_cell.angle_gamma   90.00
#
_symmetry.space_group_name_H-M   'P 1'
#
loop_
_entity.id
_entity.type
_entity.pdbx_description
1 polymer ?
#
loop_
_entity_poly.entity_id
_entity_poly.type
_entity_poly.pdbx_seq_one_letter_code
_entity_poly.pdbx_strand_id
1 'polypeptide(L)'
;MTANLLGTTVADTLEGVFGDDPDELYVVDPSRHAVEALVEAANDYDTPLPTLRVLADERTLKDVMDDFIVASTAANLVEDGSLALRTVDVENRSPMLVTEERAIALLETGRFVGGLATDDDDLAETAYDAANTDWAAADEFALRTPAIDRVRETLGDDINADVGDDFDDVLASLETARGDGEGLDEVTISLLVAAKNRELLYDISKWGEDVGIASKATFSRTKTKLEDLGLVDTEKVPIDVGRPRLRLKLADDRLEDAPAPEFANVAESMLA
;
A
#
# COMPACT_ATOMS: atom_id res chain seq x y z
N MET A 1 -19.85 6.47 33.35
CA MET A 1 -19.19 5.72 32.29
C MET A 1 -20.19 5.45 31.20
N THR A 2 -20.11 6.22 30.13
CA THR A 2 -20.89 5.97 28.91
C THR A 2 -19.85 5.57 27.89
N ALA A 3 -19.67 4.26 27.68
CA ALA A 3 -18.86 3.81 26.54
C ALA A 3 -19.58 4.27 25.28
N ASN A 4 -18.96 5.19 24.55
CA ASN A 4 -19.52 5.69 23.32
C ASN A 4 -18.95 4.85 22.18
N LEU A 5 -19.85 4.33 21.34
CA LEU A 5 -19.45 3.71 20.10
C LEU A 5 -18.91 4.80 19.18
N LEU A 6 -17.63 4.72 18.84
CA LEU A 6 -17.04 5.52 17.77
C LEU A 6 -17.16 4.72 16.48
N GLY A 7 -17.95 5.26 15.54
CA GLY A 7 -18.09 4.70 14.20
C GLY A 7 -18.74 3.33 14.12
N THR A 8 -18.87 2.84 12.89
CA THR A 8 -19.29 1.47 12.59
C THR A 8 -18.26 0.70 11.75
N THR A 9 -17.16 1.38 11.42
CA THR A 9 -15.98 0.87 10.73
C THR A 9 -14.70 1.36 11.43
N VAL A 10 -13.54 0.75 11.10
CA VAL A 10 -12.23 1.26 11.53
C VAL A 10 -12.02 2.68 11.01
N ALA A 11 -12.34 2.93 9.74
CA ALA A 11 -12.18 4.24 9.10
C ALA A 11 -12.97 5.34 9.83
N ASP A 12 -14.25 5.11 10.13
CA ASP A 12 -15.09 6.04 10.89
C ASP A 12 -14.46 6.36 12.27
N THR A 13 -13.83 5.36 12.90
CA THR A 13 -13.19 5.50 14.20
C THR A 13 -11.93 6.35 14.08
N LEU A 14 -11.09 6.08 13.06
CA LEU A 14 -9.86 6.81 12.79
C LEU A 14 -10.12 8.27 12.41
N GLU A 15 -11.10 8.53 11.54
CA GLU A 15 -11.52 9.90 11.20
C GLU A 15 -11.95 10.68 12.45
N GLY A 16 -12.71 10.03 13.35
CA GLY A 16 -13.09 10.63 14.62
C GLY A 16 -11.89 10.99 15.50
N VAL A 17 -10.89 10.11 15.55
CA VAL A 17 -9.64 10.34 16.31
C VAL A 17 -8.79 11.44 15.67
N PHE A 18 -8.62 11.42 14.34
CA PHE A 18 -7.86 12.46 13.64
C PHE A 18 -8.53 13.83 13.75
N GLY A 19 -9.86 13.87 13.74
CA GLY A 19 -10.63 15.09 13.90
C GLY A 19 -10.53 15.73 15.29
N ASP A 20 -10.09 14.97 16.30
CA ASP A 20 -9.76 15.49 17.62
C ASP A 20 -8.35 16.13 17.67
N ASP A 21 -7.58 16.08 16.57
CA ASP A 21 -6.24 16.68 16.39
C ASP A 21 -5.22 16.29 17.49
N PRO A 22 -5.00 14.98 17.75
CA PRO A 22 -3.99 14.56 18.72
C PRO A 22 -2.58 14.83 18.19
N ASP A 23 -1.61 15.00 19.08
CA ASP A 23 -0.19 15.10 18.68
C ASP A 23 0.35 13.73 18.19
N GLU A 24 -0.10 12.65 18.84
CA GLU A 24 0.40 11.29 18.64
C GLU A 24 -0.73 10.25 18.81
N LEU A 25 -0.69 9.22 17.97
CA LEU A 25 -1.62 8.09 18.01
C LEU A 25 -0.86 6.77 17.99
N TYR A 26 -1.04 5.96 19.02
CA TYR A 26 -0.64 4.56 19.01
C TYR A 26 -1.75 3.66 18.47
N VAL A 27 -1.37 2.75 17.58
CA VAL A 27 -2.22 1.67 17.09
C VAL A 27 -1.60 0.36 17.54
N VAL A 28 -2.18 -0.25 18.57
CA VAL A 28 -1.62 -1.41 19.26
C VAL A 28 -2.37 -2.67 18.85
N ASP A 29 -1.62 -3.70 18.48
CA ASP A 29 -2.10 -5.01 18.01
C ASP A 29 -3.25 -4.91 16.99
N PRO A 30 -3.12 -4.09 15.93
CA PRO A 30 -4.16 -4.00 14.92
C PRO A 30 -4.28 -5.31 14.15
N SER A 31 -5.50 -5.62 13.73
CA SER A 31 -5.73 -6.62 12.68
C SER A 31 -5.13 -6.15 11.35
N ARG A 32 -4.97 -7.08 10.40
CA ARG A 32 -4.61 -6.76 9.01
C ARG A 32 -5.52 -5.66 8.45
N HIS A 33 -6.84 -5.81 8.62
CA HIS A 33 -7.83 -4.87 8.12
C HIS A 33 -7.70 -3.48 8.75
N ALA A 34 -7.37 -3.42 10.05
CA ALA A 34 -7.18 -2.16 10.74
C ALA A 34 -5.91 -1.42 10.28
N VAL A 35 -4.84 -2.13 9.92
CA VAL A 35 -3.63 -1.51 9.33
C VAL A 35 -3.94 -0.97 7.93
N GLU A 36 -4.62 -1.74 7.09
CA GLU A 36 -5.03 -1.31 5.74
C GLU A 36 -5.90 -0.04 5.81
N ALA A 37 -6.91 -0.05 6.69
CA ALA A 37 -7.78 1.09 6.91
C ALA A 37 -7.04 2.31 7.50
N LEU A 38 -6.01 2.09 8.34
CA LEU A 38 -5.17 3.17 8.85
C LEU A 38 -4.38 3.85 7.74
N VAL A 39 -3.73 3.07 6.88
CA VAL A 39 -2.93 3.60 5.77
C VAL A 39 -3.81 4.37 4.79
N GLU A 40 -4.97 3.83 4.44
CA GLU A 40 -5.95 4.50 3.59
C GLU A 40 -6.47 5.80 4.23
N ALA A 41 -6.98 5.73 5.47
CA ALA A 41 -7.53 6.90 6.14
C ALA A 41 -6.48 8.00 6.34
N ALA A 42 -5.22 7.62 6.59
CA ALA A 42 -4.12 8.59 6.71
C ALA A 42 -3.75 9.22 5.37
N ASN A 43 -3.70 8.44 4.29
CA ASN A 43 -3.43 8.94 2.94
C ASN A 43 -4.51 9.92 2.45
N ASP A 44 -5.77 9.65 2.77
CA ASP A 44 -6.90 10.45 2.32
C ASP A 44 -7.18 11.66 3.23
N TYR A 45 -6.39 11.85 4.29
CA TYR A 45 -6.60 12.92 5.25
C TYR A 45 -5.95 14.23 4.78
N ASP A 46 -6.78 15.21 4.42
CA ASP A 46 -6.35 16.51 3.88
C ASP A 46 -5.69 17.46 4.90
N THR A 47 -5.66 17.10 6.19
CA THR A 47 -5.08 17.92 7.26
C THR A 47 -3.84 17.27 7.87
N PRO A 48 -2.96 18.02 8.55
CA PRO A 48 -1.77 17.45 9.16
C PRO A 48 -2.12 16.25 10.04
N LEU A 49 -1.43 15.13 9.83
CA LEU A 49 -1.64 13.91 10.60
C LEU A 49 -0.95 14.02 11.97
N PRO A 50 -1.51 13.37 13.01
CA PRO A 50 -0.73 13.02 14.19
C PRO A 50 0.46 12.15 13.83
N THR A 51 1.45 12.06 14.73
CA THR A 51 2.47 11.01 14.61
C THR A 51 1.84 9.65 14.84
N LEU A 52 1.73 8.83 13.80
CA LEU A 52 1.15 7.49 13.84
C LEU A 52 2.22 6.46 14.23
N ARG A 53 1.97 5.71 15.30
CA ARG A 53 2.86 4.68 15.83
C ARG A 53 2.17 3.33 15.88
N VAL A 54 2.53 2.42 14.97
CA VAL A 54 1.91 1.08 14.91
C VAL A 54 2.79 0.06 15.64
N LEU A 55 2.21 -0.64 16.61
CA LEU A 55 2.80 -1.78 17.31
C LEU A 55 2.03 -3.04 16.94
N ALA A 56 2.61 -3.90 16.11
CA ALA A 56 1.92 -5.08 15.58
C ALA A 56 2.82 -6.33 15.55
N ASP A 57 2.21 -7.49 15.36
CA ASP A 57 2.96 -8.72 15.07
C ASP A 57 3.70 -8.60 13.72
N GLU A 58 4.91 -9.13 13.65
CA GLU A 58 5.73 -9.07 12.44
C GLU A 58 5.05 -9.74 11.24
N ARG A 59 4.31 -10.84 11.47
CA ARG A 59 3.61 -11.52 10.39
C ARG A 59 2.50 -10.64 9.87
N THR A 60 1.68 -10.05 10.73
CA THR A 60 0.60 -9.13 10.34
C THR A 60 1.13 -8.00 9.46
N LEU A 61 2.24 -7.37 9.84
CA LEU A 61 2.83 -6.30 9.02
C LEU A 61 3.35 -6.82 7.68
N LYS A 62 4.06 -7.96 7.62
CA LYS A 62 4.50 -8.55 6.35
C LYS A 62 3.32 -8.85 5.43
N ASP A 63 2.31 -9.45 6.02
CA ASP A 63 1.07 -9.85 5.37
C ASP A 63 0.35 -8.66 4.72
N VAL A 64 0.19 -7.55 5.45
CA VAL A 64 -0.41 -6.30 4.93
C VAL A 64 0.47 -5.68 3.84
N MET A 65 1.79 -5.64 4.07
CA MET A 65 2.75 -4.99 3.19
C MET A 65 3.12 -5.82 1.96
N ASP A 66 2.52 -7.01 1.79
CA ASP A 66 2.56 -7.77 0.54
C ASP A 66 1.65 -7.14 -0.54
N ASP A 67 0.66 -6.33 -0.16
CA ASP A 67 -0.12 -5.52 -1.10
C ASP A 67 0.68 -4.27 -1.49
N PHE A 68 0.93 -4.09 -2.78
CA PHE A 68 1.77 -3.00 -3.27
C PHE A 68 1.17 -1.62 -2.98
N ILE A 69 -0.14 -1.44 -3.14
CA ILE A 69 -0.78 -0.13 -2.95
C ILE A 69 -0.66 0.25 -1.48
N VAL A 70 -1.03 -0.66 -0.58
CA VAL A 70 -0.92 -0.42 0.86
C VAL A 70 0.55 -0.19 1.27
N ALA A 71 1.48 -1.01 0.78
CA ALA A 71 2.89 -0.90 1.17
C ALA A 71 3.57 0.38 0.66
N SER A 72 3.29 0.78 -0.58
CA SER A 72 3.89 1.98 -1.20
C SER A 72 3.27 3.27 -0.66
N THR A 73 1.97 3.27 -0.32
CA THR A 73 1.33 4.36 0.41
C THR A 73 1.83 4.46 1.85
N ALA A 74 1.97 3.34 2.56
CA ALA A 74 2.60 3.34 3.88
C ALA A 74 4.04 3.87 3.82
N ALA A 75 4.78 3.57 2.75
CA ALA A 75 6.13 4.09 2.55
C ALA A 75 6.16 5.61 2.36
N ASN A 76 5.19 6.22 1.65
CA ASN A 76 5.04 7.68 1.61
C ASN A 76 4.90 8.24 3.05
N LEU A 77 3.96 7.70 3.83
CA LEU A 77 3.70 8.16 5.20
C LEU A 77 4.93 8.02 6.11
N VAL A 78 5.74 6.97 5.90
CA VAL A 78 7.01 6.77 6.63
C VAL A 78 8.09 7.76 6.19
N GLU A 79 8.24 8.02 4.89
CA GLU A 79 9.20 8.99 4.36
C GLU A 79 8.86 10.42 4.82
N ASP A 80 7.57 10.75 4.91
CA ASP A 80 7.07 12.02 5.45
C ASP A 80 7.21 12.13 6.98
N GLY A 81 7.54 11.02 7.66
CA GLY A 81 7.68 10.96 9.11
C GLY A 81 6.36 10.95 9.88
N SER A 82 5.22 10.81 9.18
CA SER A 82 3.89 10.73 9.78
C SER A 82 3.58 9.33 10.32
N LEU A 83 4.19 8.28 9.77
CA LEU A 83 3.99 6.89 10.19
C LEU A 83 5.31 6.24 10.61
N ALA A 84 5.24 5.46 11.69
CA ALA A 84 6.30 4.55 12.07
C ALA A 84 5.71 3.18 12.46
N LEU A 85 6.38 2.11 12.03
CA LEU A 85 5.95 0.73 12.25
C LEU A 85 6.98 0.00 13.13
N ARG A 86 6.49 -0.69 14.16
CA ARG A 86 7.33 -1.51 15.05
C ARG A 86 6.70 -2.87 15.34
N THR A 87 7.55 -3.85 15.56
CA THR A 87 7.14 -5.22 15.87
C THR A 87 7.16 -5.48 17.36
N VAL A 88 6.11 -6.11 17.86
CA VAL A 88 5.99 -6.51 19.27
C VAL A 88 5.35 -7.89 19.35
N ASP A 89 5.66 -8.63 20.41
CA ASP A 89 4.90 -9.81 20.77
C ASP A 89 3.52 -9.38 21.33
N VAL A 90 2.47 -9.81 20.65
CA VAL A 90 1.08 -9.39 20.90
C VAL A 90 0.30 -10.41 21.73
N GLU A 91 0.89 -11.51 22.20
CA GLU A 91 0.18 -12.63 22.85
C GLU A 91 -0.70 -12.23 24.06
N ASN A 92 -0.53 -11.02 24.63
CA ASN A 92 -1.34 -10.51 25.73
C ASN A 92 -1.87 -9.07 25.51
N ARG A 93 -1.95 -8.62 24.26
CA ARG A 93 -2.44 -7.28 23.93
C ARG A 93 -3.89 -7.33 23.44
N SER A 94 -4.55 -6.19 23.54
CA SER A 94 -5.89 -6.01 22.98
C SER A 94 -5.77 -4.97 21.86
N PRO A 95 -6.41 -5.19 20.70
CA PRO A 95 -6.44 -4.22 19.62
C PRO A 95 -6.99 -2.88 20.11
N MET A 96 -6.21 -1.81 20.01
CA MET A 96 -6.61 -0.50 20.52
C MET A 96 -5.95 0.67 19.80
N LEU A 97 -6.65 1.80 19.80
CA LEU A 97 -6.15 3.12 19.47
C LEU A 97 -5.92 3.89 20.77
N VAL A 98 -4.78 4.56 20.91
CA VAL A 98 -4.41 5.26 22.15
C VAL A 98 -3.82 6.62 21.84
N THR A 99 -4.44 7.65 22.40
CA THR A 99 -3.91 9.01 22.48
C THR A 99 -3.69 9.37 23.96
N GLU A 100 -3.11 10.53 24.24
CA GLU A 100 -2.96 10.99 25.63
C GLU A 100 -4.31 11.16 26.36
N GLU A 101 -5.37 11.47 25.60
CA GLU A 101 -6.69 11.78 26.16
C GLU A 101 -7.68 10.61 26.11
N ARG A 102 -7.44 9.60 25.26
CA ARG A 102 -8.41 8.52 25.02
C ARG A 102 -7.75 7.18 24.74
N ALA A 103 -8.40 6.15 25.24
CA ALA A 103 -8.17 4.77 24.81
C ALA A 103 -9.43 4.23 24.14
N ILE A 104 -9.26 3.61 22.97
CA ILE A 104 -10.36 3.07 22.17
C ILE A 104 -10.05 1.62 21.87
N ALA A 105 -10.82 0.70 22.45
CA ALA A 105 -10.71 -0.71 22.12
C ALA A 105 -11.37 -0.96 20.75
N LEU A 106 -10.62 -1.58 19.83
CA LEU A 106 -11.14 -1.99 18.53
C LEU A 106 -11.84 -3.34 18.67
N LEU A 107 -13.12 -3.39 18.28
CA LEU A 107 -13.91 -4.62 18.31
C LEU A 107 -14.27 -5.07 16.91
N GLU A 108 -13.70 -6.19 16.48
CA GLU A 108 -14.05 -6.84 15.21
C GLU A 108 -15.03 -7.99 15.44
N THR A 109 -16.25 -7.86 14.90
CA THR A 109 -17.28 -8.91 14.94
C THR A 109 -17.92 -9.10 13.56
N GLY A 110 -17.48 -10.12 12.84
CA GLY A 110 -17.96 -10.40 11.48
C GLY A 110 -17.56 -9.29 10.52
N ARG A 111 -18.51 -8.47 10.06
CA ARG A 111 -18.25 -7.29 9.20
C ARG A 111 -18.29 -5.96 9.96
N PHE A 112 -18.48 -6.01 11.26
CA PHE A 112 -18.54 -4.82 12.09
C PHE A 112 -17.19 -4.62 12.75
N VAL A 113 -16.59 -3.46 12.53
CA VAL A 113 -15.47 -3.00 13.35
C VAL A 113 -15.87 -1.69 14.01
N GLY A 114 -16.00 -1.68 15.33
CA GLY A 114 -16.37 -0.48 16.07
C GLY A 114 -15.39 -0.18 17.19
N GLY A 115 -15.19 1.11 17.48
CA GLY A 115 -14.40 1.55 18.63
C GLY A 115 -15.25 1.67 19.89
N LEU A 116 -14.87 0.98 20.96
CA LEU A 116 -15.36 1.32 22.31
C LEU A 116 -14.39 2.30 22.96
N ALA A 117 -14.80 3.57 23.00
CA ALA A 117 -14.00 4.63 23.58
C ALA A 117 -14.23 4.78 25.08
N THR A 118 -13.16 5.09 25.79
CA THR A 118 -13.18 5.63 27.14
C THR A 118 -12.49 6.99 27.17
N ASP A 119 -13.09 7.93 27.90
CA ASP A 119 -12.57 9.26 28.23
C ASP A 119 -12.20 9.34 29.73
N ASP A 120 -12.02 8.18 30.37
CA ASP A 120 -11.50 8.08 31.73
C ASP A 120 -10.00 8.36 31.73
N ASP A 121 -9.61 9.52 32.29
CA ASP A 121 -8.22 10.02 32.29
C ASP A 121 -7.23 8.99 32.85
N ASP A 122 -7.56 8.32 33.96
CA ASP A 122 -6.65 7.34 34.61
C ASP A 122 -6.39 6.14 33.68
N LEU A 123 -7.42 5.68 32.96
CA LEU A 123 -7.31 4.57 32.02
C LEU A 123 -6.60 4.98 30.73
N ALA A 124 -6.85 6.18 30.21
CA ALA A 124 -6.16 6.72 29.02
C ALA A 124 -4.66 6.89 29.29
N GLU A 125 -4.28 7.53 30.41
CA GLU A 125 -2.89 7.71 30.82
C GLU A 125 -2.18 6.35 30.98
N THR A 126 -2.82 5.39 31.67
CA THR A 126 -2.26 4.05 31.86
C THR A 126 -2.01 3.32 30.52
N ALA A 127 -2.96 3.43 29.59
CA ALA A 127 -2.84 2.80 28.27
C ALA A 127 -1.74 3.46 27.44
N TYR A 128 -1.64 4.80 27.49
CA TYR A 128 -0.65 5.57 26.76
C TYR A 128 0.77 5.28 27.26
N ASP A 129 0.98 5.27 28.58
CA ASP A 129 2.27 4.92 29.20
C ASP A 129 2.73 3.51 28.85
N ALA A 130 1.79 2.56 28.81
CA ALA A 130 2.06 1.19 28.38
C ALA A 130 2.51 1.17 26.91
N ALA A 131 1.73 1.76 26.00
CA ALA A 131 2.04 1.81 24.58
C ALA A 131 3.40 2.49 24.31
N ASN A 132 3.70 3.59 25.00
CA ASN A 132 4.98 4.29 24.88
C ASN A 132 6.16 3.45 25.41
N THR A 133 5.98 2.73 26.51
CA THR A 133 7.00 1.80 27.04
C THR A 133 7.30 0.68 26.05
N ASP A 134 6.25 0.10 25.47
CA ASP A 134 6.37 -0.96 24.47
C ASP A 134 7.02 -0.46 23.19
N TRP A 135 6.63 0.73 22.75
CA TRP A 135 7.23 1.42 21.62
C TRP A 135 8.74 1.60 21.79
N ALA A 136 9.18 2.05 22.96
CA ALA A 136 10.60 2.24 23.25
C ALA A 136 11.41 0.92 23.26
N ALA A 137 10.75 -0.20 23.56
CA ALA A 137 11.36 -1.53 23.59
C ALA A 137 11.26 -2.31 22.27
N ALA A 138 10.35 -1.92 21.39
CA ALA A 138 10.04 -2.63 20.15
C ALA A 138 11.06 -2.36 19.02
N ASP A 139 11.26 -3.38 18.19
CA ASP A 139 12.13 -3.32 17.01
C ASP A 139 11.42 -2.60 15.85
N GLU A 140 12.19 -1.89 15.02
CA GLU A 140 11.67 -1.20 13.84
C GLU A 140 11.30 -2.19 12.73
N PHE A 141 10.13 -1.97 12.11
CA PHE A 141 9.73 -2.69 10.91
C PHE A 141 10.06 -1.87 9.66
N ALA A 142 11.12 -2.28 8.95
CA ALA A 142 11.55 -1.60 7.73
C ALA A 142 10.75 -2.06 6.51
N LEU A 143 10.10 -1.11 5.84
CA LEU A 143 9.45 -1.32 4.56
C LEU A 143 10.49 -1.57 3.46
N ARG A 144 10.19 -2.53 2.58
CA ARG A 144 11.03 -2.84 1.40
C ARG A 144 10.51 -2.17 0.14
N THR A 145 9.21 -1.94 0.09
CA THR A 145 8.53 -1.29 -1.03
C THR A 145 8.87 0.19 -1.03
N PRO A 146 9.26 0.77 -2.17
CA PRO A 146 9.47 2.21 -2.29
C PRO A 146 8.16 2.98 -2.17
N ALA A 147 8.26 4.23 -1.69
CA ALA A 147 7.18 5.21 -1.65
C ALA A 147 6.52 5.39 -3.03
N ILE A 148 5.19 5.40 -3.08
CA ILE A 148 4.45 5.46 -4.35
C ILE A 148 4.76 6.75 -5.12
N ASP A 149 4.98 7.87 -4.44
CA ASP A 149 5.29 9.15 -5.10
C ASP A 149 6.65 9.10 -5.79
N ARG A 150 7.63 8.43 -5.18
CA ARG A 150 8.93 8.17 -5.80
C ARG A 150 8.80 7.27 -7.03
N VAL A 151 7.94 6.25 -6.97
CA VAL A 151 7.68 5.37 -8.12
C VAL A 151 7.10 6.18 -9.28
N ARG A 152 6.10 7.02 -9.01
CA ARG A 152 5.44 7.90 -9.99
C ARG A 152 6.41 8.88 -10.63
N GLU A 153 7.14 9.63 -9.79
CA GLU A 153 8.11 10.63 -10.25
C GLU A 153 9.18 9.99 -11.16
N THR A 154 9.75 8.87 -10.71
CA THR A 154 10.83 8.20 -11.46
C THR A 154 10.34 7.50 -12.73
N LEU A 155 9.10 7.02 -12.81
CA LEU A 155 8.54 6.52 -14.07
C LEU A 155 8.47 7.64 -15.12
N GLY A 156 7.95 8.81 -14.72
CA GLY A 156 7.85 9.97 -15.58
C GLY A 156 9.22 10.45 -16.07
N ASP A 157 10.19 10.52 -15.16
CA ASP A 157 11.52 11.07 -15.42
C ASP A 157 12.47 10.11 -16.16
N ASP A 158 12.52 8.84 -15.75
CA ASP A 158 13.52 7.88 -16.25
C ASP A 158 13.01 7.07 -17.45
N ILE A 159 11.70 6.89 -17.59
CA ILE A 159 11.08 6.17 -18.72
C ILE A 159 10.48 7.19 -19.69
N ASN A 160 9.32 7.74 -19.37
CA ASN A 160 8.68 8.87 -20.04
C ASN A 160 7.40 9.28 -19.27
N ALA A 161 6.91 10.49 -19.54
CA ALA A 161 5.72 11.04 -18.89
C ALA A 161 4.43 10.23 -19.16
N ASP A 162 4.22 9.74 -20.38
CA ASP A 162 3.01 8.97 -20.75
C ASP A 162 2.90 7.66 -19.94
N VAL A 163 4.04 7.04 -19.61
CA VAL A 163 4.14 5.85 -18.75
C VAL A 163 3.82 6.19 -17.29
N GLY A 164 4.23 7.36 -16.80
CA GLY A 164 3.83 7.84 -15.47
C GLY A 164 2.33 8.06 -15.38
N ASP A 165 1.76 8.79 -16.34
CA ASP A 165 0.33 9.09 -16.40
C ASP A 165 -0.52 7.80 -16.50
N ASP A 166 -0.12 6.86 -17.36
CA ASP A 166 -0.81 5.57 -17.50
C ASP A 166 -0.71 4.69 -16.24
N PHE A 167 0.40 4.80 -15.48
CA PHE A 167 0.54 4.09 -14.22
C PHE A 167 -0.42 4.65 -13.16
N ASP A 168 -0.55 5.98 -13.09
CA ASP A 168 -1.49 6.65 -12.20
C ASP A 168 -2.94 6.32 -12.53
N ASP A 169 -3.31 6.30 -13.81
CA ASP A 169 -4.65 5.92 -14.22
C ASP A 169 -4.99 4.46 -13.84
N VAL A 170 -4.03 3.54 -13.99
CA VAL A 170 -4.22 2.13 -13.60
C VAL A 170 -4.36 2.00 -12.09
N LEU A 171 -3.55 2.73 -11.32
CA LEU A 171 -3.63 2.71 -9.87
C LEU A 171 -4.96 3.27 -9.35
N ALA A 172 -5.40 4.40 -9.88
CA ALA A 172 -6.70 5.00 -9.55
C ALA A 172 -7.85 4.04 -9.88
N SER A 173 -7.75 3.27 -10.97
CA SER A 173 -8.72 2.22 -11.29
C SER A 173 -8.76 1.12 -10.24
N LEU A 174 -7.60 0.65 -9.76
CA LEU A 174 -7.50 -0.43 -8.78
C LEU A 174 -8.05 -0.01 -7.41
N GLU A 175 -7.80 1.23 -6.99
CA GLU A 175 -8.33 1.79 -5.75
C GLU A 175 -9.87 1.81 -5.74
N THR A 176 -10.50 2.13 -6.87
CA THR A 176 -11.96 2.14 -6.99
C THR A 176 -12.60 0.76 -7.07
N ALA A 177 -11.83 -0.27 -7.45
CA ALA A 177 -12.32 -1.63 -7.67
C ALA A 177 -12.30 -2.52 -6.41
N ARG A 178 -11.84 -2.00 -5.25
CA ARG A 178 -11.62 -2.75 -3.99
C ARG A 178 -12.74 -3.73 -3.65
N GLY A 179 -12.52 -4.96 -4.07
CA GLY A 179 -13.19 -6.18 -3.66
C GLY A 179 -12.18 -7.31 -3.77
N ASP A 180 -11.74 -7.82 -2.62
CA ASP A 180 -11.04 -9.09 -2.44
C ASP A 180 -9.51 -9.19 -2.67
N GLY A 181 -8.73 -8.11 -2.51
CA GLY A 181 -7.31 -8.19 -2.09
C GLY A 181 -6.34 -8.98 -2.98
N GLU A 182 -6.73 -9.32 -4.21
CA GLU A 182 -5.87 -9.93 -5.24
C GLU A 182 -5.64 -8.94 -6.39
N GLY A 183 -5.15 -7.75 -6.03
CA GLY A 183 -4.79 -6.72 -7.00
C GLY A 183 -3.60 -7.12 -7.89
N LEU A 184 -3.42 -6.39 -9.00
CA LEU A 184 -2.21 -6.51 -9.82
C LEU A 184 -0.95 -6.14 -9.01
N ASP A 185 0.05 -7.02 -9.02
CA ASP A 185 1.36 -6.70 -8.45
C ASP A 185 2.06 -5.58 -9.24
N GLU A 186 2.97 -4.88 -8.59
CA GLU A 186 3.65 -3.70 -9.11
C GLU A 186 4.47 -3.98 -10.37
N VAL A 187 5.04 -5.17 -10.48
CA VAL A 187 5.82 -5.60 -11.65
C VAL A 187 4.87 -5.83 -12.82
N THR A 188 3.71 -6.41 -12.56
CA THR A 188 2.64 -6.63 -13.54
C THR A 188 2.11 -5.30 -14.07
N ILE A 189 1.76 -4.35 -13.19
CA ILE A 189 1.32 -3.00 -13.59
C ILE A 189 2.39 -2.32 -14.44
N SER A 190 3.63 -2.29 -13.96
CA SER A 190 4.77 -1.66 -14.66
C SER A 190 4.97 -2.24 -16.07
N LEU A 191 4.87 -3.57 -16.22
CA LEU A 191 5.03 -4.23 -17.51
C LEU A 191 3.87 -3.95 -18.47
N LEU A 192 2.63 -3.91 -17.98
CA LEU A 192 1.46 -3.63 -18.80
C LEU A 192 1.46 -2.19 -19.30
N VAL A 193 1.76 -1.23 -18.43
CA VAL A 193 1.88 0.19 -18.79
C VAL A 193 3.05 0.42 -19.76
N ALA A 194 4.20 -0.22 -19.53
CA ALA A 194 5.32 -0.19 -20.46
C ALA A 194 4.96 -0.81 -21.83
N ALA A 195 4.12 -1.85 -21.83
CA ALA A 195 3.65 -2.49 -23.06
C ALA A 195 2.67 -1.60 -23.84
N LYS A 196 1.77 -0.91 -23.15
CA LYS A 196 0.86 0.10 -23.72
C LYS A 196 1.63 1.22 -24.41
N ASN A 197 2.70 1.70 -23.79
CA ASN A 197 3.57 2.76 -24.31
C ASN A 197 4.69 2.26 -25.24
N ARG A 198 4.77 0.96 -25.49
CA ARG A 198 5.75 0.33 -26.38
C ARG A 198 7.21 0.56 -25.98
N GLU A 199 7.44 0.53 -24.68
CA GLU A 199 8.76 0.70 -24.07
C GLU A 199 9.64 -0.54 -24.18
N LEU A 200 10.95 -0.35 -24.03
CA LEU A 200 11.88 -1.47 -24.02
C LEU A 200 11.82 -2.18 -22.66
N LEU A 201 11.71 -3.51 -22.69
CA LEU A 201 11.78 -4.36 -21.49
C LEU A 201 13.05 -4.09 -20.67
N TYR A 202 14.15 -3.75 -21.34
CA TYR A 202 15.38 -3.42 -20.63
C TYR A 202 15.27 -2.15 -19.80
N ASP A 203 14.61 -1.12 -20.31
CA ASP A 203 14.55 0.18 -19.65
C ASP A 203 13.63 0.07 -18.42
N ILE A 204 12.42 -0.49 -18.58
CA ILE A 204 11.50 -0.71 -17.44
C ILE A 204 12.06 -1.68 -16.40
N SER A 205 12.73 -2.78 -16.81
CA SER A 205 13.32 -3.72 -15.84
C SER A 205 14.57 -3.18 -15.15
N LYS A 206 15.28 -2.25 -15.78
CA LYS A 206 16.39 -1.53 -15.14
C LYS A 206 15.85 -0.50 -14.16
N TRP A 207 14.88 0.30 -14.57
CA TRP A 207 14.20 1.27 -13.71
C TRP A 207 13.65 0.59 -12.45
N GLY A 208 12.88 -0.50 -12.60
CA GLY A 208 12.27 -1.19 -11.46
C GLY A 208 13.31 -1.80 -10.50
N GLU A 209 14.48 -2.19 -11.00
CA GLU A 209 15.58 -2.63 -10.13
C GLU A 209 16.26 -1.45 -9.43
N ASP A 210 16.45 -0.33 -10.12
CA ASP A 210 17.11 0.87 -9.60
C ASP A 210 16.25 1.57 -8.53
N VAL A 211 14.92 1.55 -8.67
CA VAL A 211 13.96 2.11 -7.70
C VAL A 211 13.69 1.16 -6.52
N GLY A 212 13.97 -0.14 -6.68
CA GLY A 212 13.78 -1.15 -5.64
C GLY A 212 12.44 -1.90 -5.70
N ILE A 213 11.70 -1.77 -6.80
CA ILE A 213 10.46 -2.51 -7.07
C ILE A 213 10.75 -4.02 -7.12
N ALA A 214 11.59 -4.45 -8.06
CA ALA A 214 11.92 -5.87 -8.19
C ALA A 214 13.18 -6.09 -9.02
N SER A 215 13.79 -7.27 -8.86
CA SER A 215 14.94 -7.67 -9.68
C SER A 215 14.57 -7.81 -11.16
N LYS A 216 15.56 -7.62 -12.05
CA LYS A 216 15.40 -7.91 -13.50
C LYS A 216 14.92 -9.34 -13.79
N ALA A 217 15.29 -10.30 -12.94
CA ALA A 217 14.85 -11.69 -13.06
C ALA A 217 13.37 -11.85 -12.73
N THR A 218 12.82 -11.04 -11.82
CA THR A 218 11.37 -10.99 -11.53
C THR A 218 10.63 -10.40 -12.72
N PHE A 219 11.05 -9.24 -13.23
CA PHE A 219 10.49 -8.65 -14.46
C PHE A 219 10.47 -9.63 -15.63
N SER A 220 11.56 -10.37 -15.86
CA SER A 220 11.60 -11.37 -16.94
C SER A 220 10.62 -12.52 -16.74
N ARG A 221 10.42 -12.98 -15.50
CA ARG A 221 9.46 -14.08 -15.19
C ARG A 221 8.02 -13.60 -15.33
N THR A 222 7.70 -12.43 -14.77
CA THR A 222 6.37 -11.82 -14.91
C THR A 222 6.05 -11.55 -16.37
N LYS A 223 7.00 -11.01 -17.15
CA LYS A 223 6.84 -10.83 -18.59
C LYS A 223 6.52 -12.13 -19.31
N THR A 224 7.23 -13.23 -19.01
CA THR A 224 6.92 -14.54 -19.61
C THR A 224 5.53 -15.03 -19.24
N LYS A 225 5.10 -14.84 -17.97
CA LYS A 225 3.73 -15.14 -17.54
C LYS A 225 2.69 -14.34 -18.36
N LEU A 226 2.93 -13.04 -18.57
CA LEU A 226 2.04 -12.17 -19.34
C LEU A 226 2.00 -12.56 -20.84
N GLU A 227 3.12 -12.99 -21.42
CA GLU A 227 3.15 -13.54 -22.78
C GLU A 227 2.39 -14.86 -22.90
N ASP A 228 2.55 -15.76 -21.94
CA ASP A 228 1.87 -17.06 -21.92
C ASP A 228 0.34 -16.90 -21.80
N LEU A 229 -0.10 -15.81 -21.16
CA LEU A 229 -1.51 -15.43 -21.02
C LEU A 229 -2.03 -14.57 -22.18
N GLY A 230 -1.16 -14.20 -23.14
CA GLY A 230 -1.53 -13.38 -24.29
C GLY A 230 -1.83 -11.92 -23.97
N LEU A 231 -1.37 -11.41 -22.82
CA LEU A 231 -1.53 -10.02 -22.40
C LEU A 231 -0.48 -9.11 -23.04
N VAL A 232 0.75 -9.61 -23.18
CA VAL A 232 1.90 -8.89 -23.69
C VAL A 232 2.57 -9.69 -24.82
N ASP A 233 3.14 -9.01 -25.80
CA ASP A 233 4.06 -9.58 -26.81
C ASP A 233 5.33 -8.74 -26.89
N THR A 234 6.36 -9.25 -27.56
CA THR A 234 7.62 -8.54 -27.77
C THR A 234 8.09 -8.46 -29.21
N GLU A 235 8.49 -7.25 -29.61
CA GLU A 235 9.16 -7.00 -30.88
C GLU A 235 10.67 -6.87 -30.69
N LYS A 236 11.45 -7.49 -31.57
CA LYS A 236 12.91 -7.36 -31.56
C LYS A 236 13.34 -6.02 -32.16
N VAL A 237 14.08 -5.23 -31.38
CA VAL A 237 14.67 -3.96 -31.78
C VAL A 237 16.18 -4.15 -31.97
N PRO A 238 16.71 -4.02 -33.20
CA PRO A 238 18.16 -4.11 -33.44
C PRO A 238 18.94 -3.07 -32.64
N ILE A 239 20.16 -3.44 -32.23
CA ILE A 239 21.13 -2.55 -31.59
C ILE A 239 22.50 -2.73 -32.25
N ASP A 240 23.37 -1.75 -32.10
CA ASP A 240 24.69 -1.72 -32.75
C ASP A 240 25.60 -2.88 -32.32
N VAL A 241 25.54 -3.27 -31.05
CA VAL A 241 26.35 -4.37 -30.49
C VAL A 241 25.52 -5.19 -29.51
N GLY A 242 25.49 -6.52 -29.72
CA GLY A 242 24.86 -7.47 -28.79
C GLY A 242 23.56 -8.06 -29.33
N ARG A 243 22.72 -8.55 -28.40
CA ARG A 243 21.41 -9.12 -28.74
C ARG A 243 20.38 -8.00 -28.91
N PRO A 244 19.46 -8.11 -29.89
CA PRO A 244 18.35 -7.16 -30.02
C PRO A 244 17.63 -6.96 -28.68
N ARG A 245 17.21 -5.72 -28.42
CA ARG A 245 16.33 -5.39 -27.30
C ARG A 245 14.92 -5.89 -27.61
N LEU A 246 14.12 -6.04 -26.56
CA LEU A 246 12.72 -6.42 -26.69
C LEU A 246 11.88 -5.19 -26.37
N ARG A 247 11.09 -4.76 -27.34
CA ARG A 247 10.05 -3.75 -27.18
C ARG A 247 8.77 -4.46 -26.76
N LEU A 248 8.19 -4.04 -25.65
CA LEU A 248 6.93 -4.55 -25.15
C LEU A 248 5.77 -4.03 -26.01
N LYS A 249 4.69 -4.81 -26.09
CA LYS A 249 3.42 -4.45 -26.72
C LYS A 249 2.30 -5.18 -26.01
N LEU A 250 1.11 -4.60 -25.99
CA LEU A 250 -0.09 -5.35 -25.68
C LEU A 250 -0.34 -6.38 -26.78
N ALA A 251 -0.86 -7.54 -26.41
CA ALA A 251 -1.15 -8.62 -27.34
C ALA A 251 -2.65 -8.96 -27.42
N ASP A 252 -3.46 -8.39 -26.54
CA ASP A 252 -4.92 -8.53 -26.52
C ASP A 252 -5.57 -7.20 -26.93
N ASP A 253 -6.37 -7.24 -28.00
CA ASP A 253 -7.09 -6.07 -28.52
C ASP A 253 -7.98 -5.41 -27.45
N ARG A 254 -8.48 -6.18 -26.46
CA ARG A 254 -9.28 -5.63 -25.35
C ARG A 254 -8.48 -4.72 -24.44
N LEU A 255 -7.18 -4.95 -24.30
CA LEU A 255 -6.28 -4.05 -23.55
C LEU A 255 -5.86 -2.86 -24.40
N GLU A 256 -5.67 -3.04 -25.71
CA GLU A 256 -5.35 -1.93 -26.62
C GLU A 256 -6.50 -0.91 -26.72
N ASP A 257 -7.75 -1.40 -26.74
CA ASP A 257 -8.95 -0.57 -26.84
C ASP A 257 -9.48 -0.10 -25.48
N ALA A 258 -8.98 -0.64 -24.37
CA ALA A 258 -9.46 -0.29 -23.03
C ALA A 258 -9.07 1.16 -22.67
N PRO A 259 -10.04 2.01 -22.27
CA PRO A 259 -9.70 3.26 -21.61
C PRO A 259 -8.98 2.95 -20.30
N ALA A 260 -8.12 3.85 -19.85
CA ALA A 260 -7.27 3.62 -18.69
C ALA A 260 -8.03 3.15 -17.40
N PRO A 261 -9.25 3.66 -17.09
CA PRO A 261 -10.04 3.18 -15.95
C PRO A 261 -10.59 1.74 -16.08
N GLU A 262 -10.60 1.17 -17.28
CA GLU A 262 -11.04 -0.21 -17.52
C GLU A 262 -9.83 -1.13 -17.71
N PHE A 263 -8.64 -0.58 -17.96
CA PHE A 263 -7.43 -1.33 -18.26
C PHE A 263 -7.04 -2.29 -17.14
N ALA A 264 -7.05 -1.81 -15.89
CA ALA A 264 -6.72 -2.62 -14.72
C ALA A 264 -7.72 -3.77 -14.54
N ASN A 265 -9.02 -3.46 -14.61
CA ASN A 265 -10.10 -4.43 -14.50
C ASN A 265 -10.03 -5.52 -15.59
N VAL A 266 -9.73 -5.13 -16.84
CA VAL A 266 -9.55 -6.07 -17.94
C VAL A 266 -8.34 -6.97 -17.68
N ALA A 267 -7.21 -6.41 -17.26
CA ALA A 267 -6.01 -7.16 -16.94
C ALA A 267 -6.23 -8.16 -15.78
N GLU A 268 -6.86 -7.74 -14.68
CA GLU A 268 -7.20 -8.63 -13.56
C GLU A 268 -8.10 -9.79 -13.98
N SER A 269 -9.17 -9.48 -14.74
CA SER A 269 -10.11 -10.50 -15.22
C SER A 269 -9.47 -11.58 -16.10
N MET A 270 -8.32 -11.27 -16.71
CA MET A 270 -7.56 -12.18 -17.55
C MET A 270 -6.45 -12.94 -16.80
N LEU A 271 -6.09 -12.49 -15.59
CA LEU A 271 -5.11 -13.14 -14.73
C LEU A 271 -5.73 -14.13 -13.73
N ALA A 272 -7.04 -14.01 -13.46
CA ALA A 272 -7.85 -14.92 -12.66
C ALA A 272 -8.13 -16.26 -13.38
#